data_AF-K0XJ48-F1
#
_entry.id   AF-K0XJ48-F1
#
_cell.length_a   1.000
_cell.length_b   1.000
_cell.length_c   1.000
_cell.angle_alpha   90.00
_cell.angle_beta   90.00
_cell.angle_gamma   90.00
#
_symmetry.space_group_name_H-M   'P 1'
#
loop_
_entity.id
_entity.type
_entity.pdbx_description
1 polymer ?
#
loop_
_entity_poly.entity_id
_entity_poly.type
_entity_poly.pdbx_seq_one_letter_code
_entity_poly.pdbx_strand_id
1 'polypeptide(L)'
;MNKEQKIYGNCFSEFEDIATKKRDIPIQVLYDYEKHYMELLKKHSTEITMIYNMLKEFRDEQKTFYGTVLPNIIQKLEEDDGIDSKIKSIWVEQLTANMDRSFSLSESLINDFAIKNINQFKNAVNEKLGKEYYENISTD
;
A
#
# COMPACT_ATOMS: atom_id res chain seq x y z
N MET A 1 -62.29 -4.05 36.18
CA MET A 1 -60.97 -3.45 35.85
C MET A 1 -60.08 -4.54 35.29
N ASN A 2 -59.90 -4.61 33.97
CA ASN A 2 -58.85 -5.43 33.37
C ASN A 2 -58.04 -4.52 32.45
N LYS A 3 -56.76 -4.36 32.80
CA LYS A 3 -55.82 -3.47 32.14
C LYS A 3 -55.40 -4.11 30.82
N GLU A 4 -55.60 -3.38 29.73
CA GLU A 4 -55.02 -3.68 28.42
C GLU A 4 -53.49 -3.73 28.56
N GLN A 5 -52.91 -4.92 28.43
CA GLN A 5 -51.47 -5.09 28.26
C GLN A 5 -51.13 -4.73 26.80
N LYS A 6 -50.62 -3.52 26.59
CA LYS A 6 -50.00 -3.12 25.33
C LYS A 6 -48.88 -4.11 24.99
N ILE A 7 -49.06 -4.84 23.89
CA ILE A 7 -48.01 -5.64 23.27
C ILE A 7 -47.00 -4.66 22.69
N TYR A 8 -45.87 -4.47 23.37
CA TYR A 8 -44.73 -3.79 22.77
C TYR A 8 -44.16 -4.75 21.72
N GLY A 9 -44.28 -4.37 20.44
CA GLY A 9 -43.64 -5.10 19.35
C GLY A 9 -42.15 -5.25 19.66
N ASN A 10 -41.64 -6.47 19.51
CA ASN A 10 -40.24 -6.77 19.72
C ASN A 10 -39.40 -5.93 18.74
N CYS A 11 -38.72 -4.89 19.23
CA CYS A 11 -37.82 -4.02 18.44
C CYS A 11 -36.64 -4.79 17.81
N PHE A 12 -36.49 -6.08 18.11
CA PHE A 12 -35.49 -6.95 17.51
C PHE A 12 -36.01 -7.80 16.34
N SER A 13 -37.29 -7.69 15.99
CA SER A 13 -37.87 -8.40 14.83
C SER A 13 -37.22 -7.99 13.50
N GLU A 14 -36.69 -6.77 13.39
CA GLU A 14 -35.93 -6.30 12.22
C GLU A 14 -34.58 -7.02 12.04
N PHE A 15 -34.10 -7.75 13.04
CA PHE A 15 -32.87 -8.54 12.97
C PHE A 15 -33.13 -10.03 12.70
N GLU A 16 -34.39 -10.49 12.67
CA GLU A 16 -34.73 -11.89 12.38
C GLU A 16 -34.49 -12.24 10.90
N ASP A 17 -34.54 -11.25 10.00
CA ASP A 17 -34.29 -11.43 8.55
C ASP A 17 -32.80 -11.49 8.18
N ILE A 18 -31.90 -11.19 9.11
CA ILE A 18 -30.49 -11.51 8.91
C ILE A 18 -30.33 -12.96 9.31
N ALA A 19 -30.77 -13.86 8.44
CA ALA A 19 -30.34 -15.24 8.46
C ALA A 19 -28.81 -15.22 8.42
N THR A 20 -28.20 -15.24 9.60
CA THR A 20 -26.78 -15.51 9.74
C THR A 20 -26.60 -16.90 9.17
N LYS A 21 -26.25 -16.98 7.89
CA LYS A 21 -25.39 -18.05 7.39
C LYS A 21 -24.04 -17.91 8.08
N LYS A 22 -24.02 -18.00 9.43
CA LYS A 22 -22.87 -18.46 10.17
C LYS A 22 -22.72 -19.90 9.72
N ARG A 23 -22.01 -20.08 8.60
CA ARG A 23 -21.39 -21.37 8.32
C ARG A 23 -20.49 -21.60 9.53
N ASP A 24 -20.69 -22.68 10.26
CA ASP A 24 -19.81 -23.06 11.36
C ASP A 24 -18.46 -23.43 10.73
N ILE A 25 -17.63 -22.40 10.46
CA ILE A 25 -16.28 -22.60 9.97
C ILE A 25 -15.52 -23.30 11.09
N PRO A 26 -14.99 -24.51 10.88
CA PRO A 26 -14.28 -25.24 11.91
C PRO A 26 -13.11 -24.41 12.43
N ILE A 27 -12.86 -24.45 13.74
CA ILE A 27 -11.74 -23.74 14.39
C ILE A 27 -10.40 -24.09 13.73
N GLN A 28 -10.26 -25.33 13.24
CA GLN A 28 -9.09 -25.79 12.51
C GLN A 28 -8.85 -24.99 11.21
N VAL A 29 -9.90 -24.66 10.46
CA VAL A 29 -9.81 -23.86 9.23
C VAL A 29 -9.38 -22.42 9.54
N LEU A 30 -9.87 -21.85 10.65
CA LEU A 30 -9.43 -20.54 11.11
C LEU A 30 -7.95 -20.56 11.52
N TYR A 31 -7.52 -21.61 12.22
CA TYR A 31 -6.13 -21.79 12.62
C TYR A 31 -5.19 -21.95 11.41
N ASP A 32 -5.56 -22.77 10.43
CA ASP A 32 -4.76 -23.01 9.24
C ASP A 32 -4.66 -21.75 8.35
N TYR A 33 -5.75 -20.97 8.29
CA TYR A 33 -5.76 -19.65 7.66
C TYR A 33 -4.79 -18.67 8.36
N GLU A 34 -4.89 -18.51 9.68
CA GLU A 34 -4.01 -17.61 10.44
C GLU A 34 -2.54 -18.01 10.30
N LYS A 35 -2.26 -19.31 10.40
CA LYS A 35 -0.91 -19.86 10.21
C LYS A 35 -0.38 -19.54 8.82
N HIS A 36 -1.19 -19.77 7.79
CA HIS A 36 -0.80 -19.47 6.41
C HIS A 36 -0.55 -17.98 6.18
N TYR A 37 -1.41 -17.13 6.72
CA TYR A 37 -1.25 -15.68 6.62
C TYR A 37 0.07 -15.22 7.28
N MET A 38 0.40 -15.76 8.45
CA MET A 38 1.67 -15.49 9.14
C MET A 38 2.89 -15.99 8.35
N GLU A 39 2.80 -17.15 7.70
CA GLU A 39 3.86 -17.66 6.81
C GLU A 39 4.08 -16.75 5.60
N LEU A 40 3.01 -16.27 4.98
CA LEU A 40 3.08 -15.31 3.88
C LEU A 40 3.68 -13.98 4.32
N LEU A 41 3.27 -13.45 5.47
CA LEU A 41 3.88 -12.24 6.03
C LEU A 41 5.38 -12.39 6.25
N LYS A 42 5.82 -13.53 6.79
CA LYS A 42 7.26 -13.81 6.95
C LYS A 42 7.96 -13.86 5.59
N LYS A 43 7.38 -14.54 4.60
CA LYS A 43 7.95 -14.65 3.25
C LYS A 43 8.11 -13.28 2.57
N HIS A 44 7.10 -12.41 2.68
CA HIS A 44 7.09 -11.10 2.04
C HIS A 44 7.74 -9.98 2.87
N SER A 45 8.14 -10.26 4.12
CA SER A 45 8.76 -9.27 5.02
C SER A 45 10.01 -8.59 4.42
N THR A 46 10.84 -9.37 3.73
CA THR A 46 12.04 -8.86 3.03
C THR A 46 11.67 -7.92 1.89
N GLU A 47 10.66 -8.28 1.09
CA GLU A 47 10.19 -7.45 -0.03
C GLU A 47 9.56 -6.14 0.48
N ILE A 48 8.76 -6.21 1.55
CA ILE A 48 8.19 -5.03 2.21
C ILE A 48 9.30 -4.10 2.69
N THR A 49 10.31 -4.65 3.35
CA THR A 49 11.48 -3.89 3.84
C THR A 49 12.27 -3.28 2.69
N MET A 50 12.44 -4.03 1.60
CA MET A 50 13.10 -3.54 0.39
C MET A 50 12.37 -2.34 -0.21
N ILE A 51 11.05 -2.44 -0.43
CA ILE A 51 10.24 -1.33 -0.96
C ILE A 51 10.30 -0.12 -0.03
N TYR A 52 10.21 -0.35 1.28
CA TYR A 52 10.33 0.71 2.28
C TYR A 52 11.68 1.44 2.17
N ASN A 53 12.78 0.71 2.05
CA ASN A 53 14.11 1.27 1.89
C ASN A 53 14.24 2.06 0.59
N MET A 54 13.76 1.52 -0.54
CA MET A 54 13.76 2.22 -1.83
C MET A 54 13.00 3.56 -1.75
N LEU A 55 11.81 3.58 -1.14
CA LEU A 55 11.03 4.80 -0.94
C LEU A 55 11.71 5.79 0.01
N LYS A 56 12.43 5.29 1.02
CA LYS A 56 13.19 6.13 1.95
C LYS A 56 14.36 6.79 1.24
N GLU A 57 15.19 6.00 0.56
CA GLU A 57 16.34 6.46 -0.21
C GLU A 57 15.93 7.48 -1.27
N PHE A 58 14.84 7.23 -2.00
CA PHE A 58 14.26 8.18 -2.95
C PHE A 58 13.94 9.54 -2.31
N ARG A 59 13.27 9.55 -1.16
CA ARG A 59 12.92 10.78 -0.44
C ARG A 59 14.16 11.50 0.10
N ASP A 60 15.16 10.75 0.56
CA ASP A 60 16.41 11.31 1.05
C ASP A 60 17.25 11.91 -0.09
N GLU A 61 17.23 11.30 -1.27
CA GLU A 61 17.82 11.84 -2.49
C GLU A 61 17.15 13.15 -2.91
N GLN A 62 15.82 13.20 -2.96
CA GLN A 62 15.07 14.42 -3.27
C GLN A 62 15.41 15.55 -2.30
N LYS A 63 15.41 15.27 -0.99
CA LYS A 63 15.80 16.24 0.05
C LYS A 63 17.23 16.74 -0.15
N THR A 64 18.16 15.84 -0.45
CA THR A 64 19.57 16.19 -0.67
C THR A 64 19.73 17.04 -1.92
N PHE A 65 19.04 16.69 -3.00
CA PHE A 65 19.09 17.44 -4.25
C PHE A 65 18.59 18.88 -4.06
N TYR A 66 17.38 19.04 -3.54
CA TYR A 66 16.76 20.36 -3.37
C TYR A 66 17.34 21.17 -2.21
N GLY A 67 17.74 20.52 -1.12
CA GLY A 67 18.25 21.19 0.07
C GLY A 67 19.73 21.57 -0.01
N THR A 68 20.52 20.83 -0.80
CA THR A 68 21.99 20.97 -0.79
C THR A 68 22.57 21.08 -2.19
N VAL A 69 22.30 20.11 -3.07
CA VAL A 69 23.00 20.03 -4.36
C VAL A 69 22.62 21.19 -5.28
N LEU A 70 21.33 21.43 -5.49
CA LEU A 70 20.84 22.48 -6.37
C LEU A 70 21.24 23.89 -5.88
N PRO A 71 21.10 24.25 -4.59
CA PRO A 71 21.62 25.52 -4.08
C PRO A 71 23.12 25.70 -4.31
N ASN A 72 23.93 24.66 -4.08
CA ASN A 72 25.38 24.72 -4.32
C ASN A 72 25.72 24.91 -5.81
N ILE A 73 24.95 24.30 -6.71
CA ILE A 73 25.12 24.50 -8.16
C ILE A 73 24.77 25.94 -8.52
N ILE A 74 23.64 26.46 -8.04
CA ILE A 74 23.21 27.85 -8.30
C ILE A 74 24.27 28.82 -7.80
N GLN A 75 24.76 28.65 -6.56
CA GLN A 75 25.79 29.54 -6.01
C GLN A 75 27.05 29.56 -6.89
N LYS A 76 27.57 28.39 -7.28
CA LYS A 76 28.74 28.29 -8.16
C LYS A 76 28.51 28.92 -9.53
N LEU A 77 27.28 28.83 -10.04
CA LEU A 77 26.92 29.45 -11.31
C LEU A 77 26.90 30.98 -11.18
N GLU A 78 26.40 31.51 -10.06
CA GLU A 78 26.38 32.95 -9.81
C GLU A 78 27.79 33.55 -9.66
N GLU A 79 28.74 32.81 -9.08
CA GLU A 79 30.15 33.21 -8.95
C GLU A 79 30.90 33.31 -10.30
N ASP A 80 30.35 32.79 -11.40
CA ASP A 80 30.98 32.84 -12.73
C ASP A 80 30.55 34.09 -13.52
N ASP A 81 31.41 35.12 -13.57
CA ASP A 81 31.16 36.35 -14.31
C ASP A 81 31.17 36.18 -15.85
N GLY A 82 31.61 35.03 -16.36
CA GLY A 82 31.75 34.75 -17.79
C GLY A 82 30.45 34.33 -18.48
N ILE A 83 29.38 34.10 -17.72
CA ILE A 83 28.11 33.58 -18.23
C ILE A 83 27.00 34.62 -18.00
N ASP A 84 26.20 34.89 -19.04
CA ASP A 84 25.02 35.74 -18.93
C ASP A 84 24.01 35.14 -17.92
N SER A 85 23.48 35.96 -17.02
CA SER A 85 22.46 35.61 -16.03
C SER A 85 21.24 34.90 -16.66
N LYS A 86 20.85 35.27 -17.88
CA LYS A 86 19.77 34.60 -18.61
C LYS A 86 20.11 33.16 -18.96
N ILE A 87 21.34 32.89 -19.36
CA ILE A 87 21.81 31.52 -19.68
C ILE A 87 21.90 30.69 -18.40
N LYS A 88 22.42 31.28 -17.32
CA LYS A 88 22.44 30.67 -15.98
C LYS A 88 21.05 30.19 -15.56
N SER A 89 20.06 31.07 -15.66
CA SER A 89 18.65 30.76 -15.33
C SER A 89 18.09 29.62 -16.17
N ILE A 90 18.34 29.62 -17.49
CA ILE A 90 17.88 28.55 -18.39
C ILE A 90 18.48 27.20 -18.01
N TRP A 91 19.77 27.15 -17.67
CA TRP A 91 20.43 25.91 -17.28
C TRP A 91 19.90 25.36 -15.96
N VAL A 92 19.67 26.23 -14.98
CA VAL A 92 19.07 25.83 -13.70
C VAL A 92 17.66 25.27 -13.92
N GLU A 93 16.83 25.95 -14.71
CA GLU A 93 15.47 25.48 -15.04
C GLU A 93 15.50 24.11 -15.73
N GLN A 94 16.38 23.94 -16.72
CA GLN A 94 16.53 22.67 -17.43
C GLN A 94 17.02 21.55 -16.52
N LEU A 95 17.99 21.84 -15.65
CA LEU A 95 18.50 20.88 -14.68
C LEU A 95 17.40 20.42 -13.72
N THR A 96 16.66 21.36 -13.14
CA THR A 96 15.55 21.05 -12.23
C THR A 96 14.48 20.23 -12.94
N ALA A 97 14.05 20.64 -14.14
CA ALA A 97 13.05 19.91 -14.91
C ALA A 97 13.51 18.49 -15.29
N ASN A 98 14.80 18.30 -15.59
CA ASN A 98 15.35 16.97 -15.89
C ASN A 98 15.40 16.08 -14.65
N MET A 99 15.78 16.65 -13.50
CA MET A 99 15.78 15.92 -12.24
C MET A 99 14.37 15.55 -11.78
N ASP A 100 13.38 16.44 -11.94
CA ASP A 100 11.99 16.13 -11.66
C ASP A 100 11.45 14.98 -12.51
N ARG A 101 11.81 14.94 -13.80
CA ARG A 101 11.47 13.81 -14.67
C ARG A 101 12.12 12.52 -14.19
N SER A 102 13.39 12.58 -13.80
CA SER A 102 14.11 11.43 -13.26
C SER A 102 13.45 10.91 -11.98
N PHE A 103 13.12 11.80 -11.04
CA PHE A 103 12.42 11.43 -9.81
C PHE A 103 11.05 10.83 -10.07
N SER A 104 10.27 11.43 -10.98
CA SER A 104 8.96 10.91 -11.35
C SER A 104 9.04 9.50 -11.94
N LEU A 105 10.07 9.22 -12.74
CA LEU A 105 10.31 7.89 -13.31
C LEU A 105 10.65 6.87 -12.22
N SER A 106 11.56 7.23 -11.30
CA SER A 106 11.93 6.38 -10.17
C SER A 106 10.74 6.08 -9.26
N GLU A 107 9.92 7.08 -8.97
CA GLU A 107 8.70 6.92 -8.18
C GLU A 107 7.70 5.98 -8.86
N SER A 108 7.46 6.16 -10.17
CA SER A 108 6.59 5.26 -10.94
C SER A 108 7.08 3.82 -10.87
N LEU A 109 8.37 3.60 -11.07
CA LEU A 109 8.96 2.25 -11.07
C LEU A 109 8.84 1.57 -9.70
N ILE A 110 9.09 2.31 -8.61
CA ILE A 110 8.93 1.79 -7.25
C ILE A 110 7.45 1.46 -6.98
N ASN A 111 6.53 2.34 -7.39
CA ASN A 111 5.10 2.13 -7.20
C ASN A 111 4.56 0.93 -7.99
N ASP A 112 4.95 0.79 -9.25
CA ASP A 112 4.55 -0.34 -10.10
C ASP A 112 5.05 -1.67 -9.51
N PHE A 113 6.29 -1.69 -9.02
CA PHE A 113 6.85 -2.85 -8.34
C PHE A 113 6.10 -3.16 -7.04
N ALA A 114 5.79 -2.16 -6.23
CA ALA A 114 5.04 -2.33 -4.99
C ALA A 114 3.62 -2.87 -5.24
N ILE A 115 2.90 -2.32 -6.23
CA ILE A 115 1.56 -2.78 -6.62
C ILE A 115 1.60 -4.24 -7.08
N LYS A 116 2.59 -4.61 -7.90
CA LYS A 116 2.78 -5.98 -8.35
C LYS A 116 2.96 -6.95 -7.17
N ASN A 117 3.81 -6.62 -6.21
CA ASN A 117 4.03 -7.47 -5.03
C ASN A 117 2.79 -7.56 -4.13
N ILE A 118 2.07 -6.45 -3.94
CA ILE A 118 0.79 -6.46 -3.20
C ILE A 118 -0.23 -7.38 -3.88
N ASN A 119 -0.33 -7.35 -5.21
CA ASN A 119 -1.22 -8.22 -5.95
C ASN A 119 -0.80 -9.69 -5.86
N GLN A 120 0.51 -9.97 -5.91
CA GLN A 120 1.02 -11.33 -5.69
C GLN A 120 0.70 -11.84 -4.28
N PHE A 121 0.87 -11.00 -3.25
CA PHE A 121 0.49 -11.34 -1.88
C PHE A 121 -1.01 -11.65 -1.77
N LYS A 122 -1.88 -10.78 -2.31
CA LYS A 122 -3.34 -10.99 -2.31
C LYS A 122 -3.73 -12.28 -3.01
N ASN A 123 -3.13 -12.58 -4.16
CA ASN A 123 -3.39 -13.81 -4.90
C ASN A 123 -2.97 -15.03 -4.09
N ALA A 124 -1.79 -15.00 -3.46
CA ALA A 124 -1.31 -16.09 -2.61
C ALA A 124 -2.22 -16.36 -1.41
N VAL A 125 -2.73 -15.30 -0.77
CA VAL A 125 -3.72 -15.41 0.33
C VAL A 125 -5.02 -16.05 -0.16
N ASN A 126 -5.52 -15.61 -1.32
CA ASN A 126 -6.81 -16.07 -1.86
C ASN A 126 -6.77 -17.50 -2.42
N GLU A 127 -5.65 -17.94 -3.01
CA GLU A 127 -5.50 -19.29 -3.57
C GLU A 127 -5.67 -20.38 -2.52
N LYS A 128 -5.15 -20.17 -1.29
CA LYS A 128 -5.24 -21.19 -0.23
C LYS A 128 -6.60 -21.17 0.47
N LEU A 129 -7.18 -19.99 0.70
CA LEU A 129 -8.58 -19.86 1.13
C LEU A 129 -9.52 -20.55 0.14
N GLY A 130 -9.36 -20.33 -1.16
CA GLY A 130 -10.15 -20.98 -2.20
C GLY A 130 -10.02 -22.50 -2.15
N LYS A 131 -8.80 -23.04 -2.11
CA LYS A 131 -8.56 -24.49 -2.03
C LYS A 131 -9.16 -25.12 -0.77
N GLU A 132 -8.91 -24.57 0.41
CA GLU A 132 -9.45 -25.11 1.67
C GLU A 132 -10.98 -24.98 1.73
N TYR A 133 -11.59 -23.95 1.14
CA TYR A 133 -13.05 -23.84 1.02
C TYR A 133 -13.64 -24.92 0.10
N TYR A 134 -13.02 -25.27 -1.02
CA TYR A 134 -13.55 -26.28 -1.95
C TYR A 134 -13.26 -27.72 -1.51
N GLU A 135 -12.13 -27.97 -0.85
CA GLU A 135 -11.82 -29.31 -0.31
C GLU A 135 -12.77 -29.69 0.84
N ASN A 136 -13.20 -28.73 1.67
CA ASN A 136 -14.14 -28.99 2.77
C ASN A 136 -15.60 -29.14 2.35
N ILE A 137 -15.99 -28.75 1.12
CA ILE A 137 -17.36 -28.94 0.59
C ILE A 137 -17.48 -30.25 -0.21
N SER A 138 -16.37 -30.86 -0.62
CA SER A 138 -16.35 -32.10 -1.42
C SER A 138 -16.34 -33.38 -0.58
N THR A 139 -16.31 -33.28 0.75
CA THR A 139 -16.31 -34.42 1.68
C THR A 139 -17.61 -34.61 2.48
N ASP A 140 -18.63 -33.79 2.21
CA ASP A 140 -20.02 -34.00 2.67
C ASP A 140 -20.92 -34.46 1.51
#